data_AF-A0A933V887-F1
#
_entry.id   AF-A0A933V887-F1
#
_cell.length_a   1.000
_cell.length_b   1.000
_cell.length_c   1.000
_cell.angle_alpha   90.00
_cell.angle_beta   90.00
_cell.angle_gamma   90.00
#
_symmetry.space_group_name_H-M   'P 1'
#
loop_
_entity.id
_entity.type
_entity.pdbx_description
1 polymer ?
#
loop_
_entity_poly.entity_id
_entity_poly.type
_entity_poly.pdbx_seq_one_letter_code
_entity_poly.pdbx_strand_id
1 'polypeptide(L)'
;MFLLIGYVVVLLASVGTYAGHGSLAALFVPMEYLAIIGLTIGGFVAGNGGKAIKATVAALPSVLKGSTLNKALYMELLAMLYEILGKVRKEGLMSIENDIENPDSSPIFSKYPVITADHHAMEFITDYLRMMVGGNLNAFE
;
A
#
# COMPACT_ATOMS: atom_id res chain seq x y z
N MET A 1 -5.22 9.67 9.51
CA MET A 1 -5.79 10.70 10.41
C MET A 1 -4.93 10.94 11.65
N PHE A 2 -4.48 9.90 12.37
CA PHE A 2 -3.61 10.06 13.55
C PHE A 2 -2.18 10.53 13.25
N LEU A 3 -1.67 10.35 12.02
CA LEU A 3 -0.32 10.77 11.64
C LEU A 3 -0.09 12.28 11.81
N LEU A 4 -1.03 13.11 11.31
CA LEU A 4 -0.95 14.56 11.43
C LEU A 4 -1.06 15.02 12.89
N ILE A 5 -1.95 14.39 13.66
CA ILE A 5 -2.09 14.65 15.09
C ILE A 5 -0.78 14.31 15.81
N GLY A 6 -0.18 13.17 15.50
CA GLY A 6 1.12 12.75 16.03
C GLY A 6 2.22 13.76 15.72
N TYR A 7 2.33 14.25 14.49
CA TYR A 7 3.31 15.27 14.13
C TYR A 7 3.09 16.58 14.89
N VAL A 8 1.83 17.02 15.03
CA VAL A 8 1.51 18.21 15.83
C VAL A 8 1.93 18.02 17.29
N VAL A 9 1.63 16.86 17.89
CA VAL A 9 2.04 16.54 19.26
C VAL A 9 3.57 16.56 19.40
N VAL A 10 4.31 15.95 18.48
CA VAL A 10 5.78 15.93 18.49
C VAL A 10 6.37 17.34 18.36
N LEU A 11 5.83 18.16 17.46
CA LEU A 11 6.31 19.53 17.27
C LEU A 11 5.98 20.42 18.46
N LEU A 12 4.78 20.31 19.02
CA LEU A 12 4.38 21.08 20.21
C LEU A 12 5.17 20.64 21.45
N ALA A 13 5.41 19.35 21.65
CA ALA A 13 6.22 18.86 22.76
C ALA A 13 7.67 19.32 22.64
N SER A 14 8.28 19.22 21.45
CA SER A 14 9.67 19.63 21.23
C SER A 14 9.83 21.14 21.33
N VAL A 15 9.07 21.93 20.56
CA VAL A 15 9.16 23.40 20.57
C VAL A 15 8.66 23.98 21.89
N GLY A 16 7.57 23.45 22.45
CA GLY A 16 6.96 23.92 23.69
C GLY A 16 7.88 23.77 24.90
N THR A 17 8.67 22.69 24.96
CA THR A 17 9.65 22.49 26.05
C THR A 17 10.69 23.61 26.06
N TYR A 18 11.23 23.99 24.90
CA TYR A 18 12.24 25.04 24.80
C TYR A 18 11.66 26.46 24.86
N ALA A 19 10.41 26.64 24.43
CA ALA A 19 9.66 27.88 24.64
C ALA A 19 9.45 28.16 26.13
N GLY A 20 9.13 27.15 26.93
CA GLY A 20 8.99 27.27 28.39
C GLY A 20 10.31 27.52 29.12
N HIS A 21 11.44 27.10 28.56
CA HIS A 21 12.78 27.34 29.11
C HIS A 21 13.39 28.70 28.72
N GLY A 22 12.71 29.51 27.90
CA GLY A 22 13.03 30.92 27.69
C GLY A 22 13.80 31.26 26.40
N SER A 23 14.26 30.29 25.61
CA SER A 23 14.84 30.57 24.29
C SER A 23 14.71 29.40 23.32
N LEU A 24 14.00 29.65 22.21
CA LEU A 24 13.93 28.72 21.08
C LEU A 24 15.26 28.60 20.33
N ALA A 25 16.16 29.57 20.44
CA ALA A 25 17.48 29.50 19.81
C ALA A 25 18.36 28.38 20.40
N ALA A 26 18.06 27.93 21.63
CA ALA A 26 18.73 26.80 22.26
C ALA A 26 18.47 25.46 21.54
N LEU A 27 17.46 25.37 20.66
CA LEU A 27 17.24 24.21 19.80
C LEU A 27 18.34 24.07 18.74
N PHE A 28 18.94 25.17 18.28
CA PHE A 28 19.86 25.16 17.15
C PHE A 28 21.28 24.82 17.57
N VAL A 29 21.55 23.53 17.74
CA VAL A 29 22.89 22.99 18.06
C VAL A 29 23.34 22.05 16.94
N PRO A 30 24.08 22.54 15.94
CA PRO A 30 24.43 21.76 14.74
C PRO A 30 25.15 20.44 15.00
N MET A 31 26.03 20.41 16.02
CA MET A 31 26.80 19.21 16.36
C MET A 31 25.91 18.09 16.91
N GLU A 32 24.88 18.44 17.67
CA GLU A 32 23.91 17.47 18.19
C GLU A 32 23.09 16.85 17.06
N TYR A 33 22.70 17.63 16.05
CA TYR A 33 22.02 17.07 14.87
C TYR A 33 22.90 16.06 14.12
N LEU A 34 24.18 16.35 13.97
CA LEU A 34 25.13 15.43 13.35
C LEU A 34 25.29 14.14 14.17
N ALA A 35 25.39 14.26 15.50
CA ALA A 35 25.45 13.11 16.39
C ALA A 35 24.17 12.27 16.33
N ILE A 36 22.99 12.89 16.44
CA ILE A 36 21.68 12.21 16.41
C ILE A 36 21.50 11.47 15.08
N ILE A 37 21.73 12.16 13.94
CA ILE A 37 21.58 11.55 12.61
C ILE A 37 22.61 10.42 12.42
N GLY A 38 23.88 10.66 12.78
CA GLY A 38 24.94 9.68 12.65
C GLY A 38 24.70 8.43 13.48
N LEU A 39 24.30 8.59 14.75
CA LEU A 39 23.95 7.48 15.64
C LEU A 39 22.71 6.73 15.16
N THR A 40 21.70 7.44 14.63
CA THR A 40 20.49 6.81 14.08
C THR A 40 20.81 5.93 12.87
N ILE A 41 21.59 6.46 11.91
CA ILE A 41 22.00 5.72 10.72
C ILE A 41 22.93 4.56 11.11
N GLY A 42 23.91 4.80 11.98
CA GLY A 42 24.86 3.79 12.43
C GLY A 42 24.18 2.65 13.18
N GLY A 43 23.26 2.97 14.10
CA GLY A 43 22.44 1.99 14.81
C GLY A 43 21.52 1.20 13.88
N PHE A 44 20.91 1.87 12.89
CA PHE A 44 20.10 1.20 11.88
C PHE A 44 20.91 0.19 11.06
N VAL A 45 22.10 0.56 10.60
CA VAL A 45 22.99 -0.33 9.84
C VAL A 45 23.51 -1.48 10.70
N ALA A 46 23.91 -1.21 11.95
CA ALA A 46 24.39 -2.23 12.87
C ALA A 46 23.30 -3.23 13.28
N GLY A 47 22.05 -2.77 13.40
CA GLY A 47 20.92 -3.58 13.86
C GLY A 47 20.17 -4.34 12.77
N ASN A 48 20.48 -4.13 11.48
CA ASN A 48 19.72 -4.70 10.36
C ASN A 48 20.63 -5.39 9.34
N GLY A 49 20.16 -6.51 8.80
CA GLY A 49 20.80 -7.16 7.65
C GLY A 49 20.60 -6.38 6.35
N GLY A 50 21.46 -6.60 5.35
CA GLY A 50 21.43 -5.88 4.07
C GLY A 50 20.08 -5.93 3.33
N LYS A 51 19.32 -7.03 3.46
CA LYS A 51 17.97 -7.14 2.88
C LYS A 51 16.98 -6.14 3.49
N ALA A 52 16.99 -5.99 4.82
CA ALA A 52 16.12 -5.06 5.54
C ALA A 52 16.48 -3.61 5.25
N ILE A 53 17.79 -3.30 5.18
CA ILE A 53 18.29 -1.98 4.78
C ILE A 53 17.77 -1.61 3.38
N LYS A 54 17.96 -2.49 2.40
CA LYS A 54 17.52 -2.26 1.01
C LYS A 54 16.00 -2.07 0.91
N ALA A 55 15.22 -2.90 1.61
CA ALA A 55 13.76 -2.79 1.63
C ALA A 55 13.30 -1.47 2.24
N THR A 56 13.92 -1.03 3.34
CA THR A 56 13.58 0.23 4.01
C THR A 56 13.87 1.43 3.09
N VAL A 57 15.05 1.47 2.46
CA VAL A 57 15.42 2.55 1.53
C VAL A 57 14.49 2.58 0.31
N ALA A 58 14.11 1.41 -0.22
CA ALA A 58 13.15 1.32 -1.33
C ALA A 58 11.73 1.79 -0.95
N ALA A 59 11.35 1.64 0.33
CA ALA A 59 10.05 2.05 0.84
C ALA A 59 9.98 3.53 1.27
N LEU A 60 11.10 4.21 1.51
CA LEU A 60 11.10 5.64 1.91
C LEU A 60 10.26 6.55 0.98
N PRO A 61 10.35 6.44 -0.36
CA PRO A 61 9.53 7.24 -1.25
C PRO A 61 8.03 6.95 -1.15
N SER A 62 7.62 5.75 -0.70
CA SER A 62 6.20 5.39 -0.58
C SER A 62 5.54 6.06 0.63
N VAL A 63 6.31 6.42 1.66
CA VAL A 63 5.79 7.15 2.84
C VAL A 63 5.27 8.54 2.47
N LEU A 64 5.85 9.16 1.44
CA LEU A 64 5.41 10.46 0.92
C LEU A 64 4.21 10.33 -0.04
N LYS A 65 3.96 9.13 -0.58
CA LYS A 65 2.78 8.85 -1.39
C LYS A 65 1.61 8.54 -0.48
N GLY A 66 0.45 9.15 -0.74
CA GLY A 66 -0.78 8.83 -0.02
C GLY A 66 -1.16 7.35 -0.19
N SER A 67 -1.93 6.81 0.76
CA SER A 67 -2.45 5.45 0.67
C SER A 67 -3.21 5.25 -0.64
N THR A 68 -2.79 4.27 -1.44
CA THR A 68 -3.54 3.81 -2.63
C THR A 68 -4.86 3.17 -2.22
N LEU A 69 -4.91 2.59 -1.01
CA LEU A 69 -6.13 2.05 -0.40
C LEU A 69 -7.02 3.19 0.07
N ASN A 70 -7.93 3.59 -0.82
CA ASN A 70 -8.91 4.64 -0.58
C ASN A 70 -10.32 4.11 -0.90
N LYS A 71 -11.34 4.89 -0.54
CA LYS A 71 -12.74 4.51 -0.76
C LYS A 71 -13.06 4.22 -2.23
N ALA A 72 -12.48 4.97 -3.17
CA ALA A 72 -12.74 4.76 -4.60
C ALA A 72 -12.22 3.40 -5.07
N LEU A 73 -11.00 3.03 -4.67
CA LEU A 73 -10.43 1.71 -4.95
C LEU A 73 -11.31 0.58 -4.39
N TYR A 74 -11.77 0.69 -3.14
CA TYR A 74 -12.66 -0.33 -2.56
C TYR A 74 -14.00 -0.42 -3.28
N MET A 75 -14.58 0.71 -3.67
CA MET A 75 -15.85 0.72 -4.40
C MET A 75 -15.71 0.10 -5.79
N GLU A 76 -14.64 0.41 -6.54
CA GLU A 76 -14.37 -0.22 -7.84
C GLU A 76 -14.12 -1.71 -7.69
N LEU A 77 -13.29 -2.13 -6.72
CA LEU A 77 -13.03 -3.55 -6.46
C LEU A 77 -14.32 -4.33 -6.19
N LEU A 78 -15.16 -3.84 -5.27
CA LEU A 78 -16.40 -4.53 -4.90
C LEU A 78 -17.42 -4.53 -6.04
N ALA A 79 -17.52 -3.43 -6.80
CA ALA A 79 -18.40 -3.35 -7.96
C ALA A 79 -17.97 -4.32 -9.07
N MET A 80 -16.66 -4.40 -9.34
CA MET A 80 -16.09 -5.31 -10.32
C MET A 80 -16.34 -6.78 -9.96
N LEU A 81 -16.07 -7.16 -8.70
CA LEU A 81 -16.36 -8.51 -8.22
C LEU A 81 -17.85 -8.83 -8.27
N TYR A 82 -18.72 -7.87 -7.96
CA TYR A 82 -20.17 -8.04 -8.08
C TYR A 82 -20.60 -8.30 -9.54
N GLU A 83 -20.06 -7.56 -10.50
CA GLU A 83 -20.39 -7.74 -11.92
C GLU A 83 -19.91 -9.10 -12.44
N ILE A 84 -18.68 -9.50 -12.13
CA ILE A 84 -18.11 -10.81 -12.51
C ILE A 84 -18.91 -11.94 -11.91
N LEU A 85 -19.08 -11.96 -10.58
CA LEU A 85 -19.81 -13.04 -9.90
C LEU A 85 -21.30 -13.04 -10.28
N GLY A 86 -21.87 -11.87 -10.58
CA GLY A 86 -23.21 -11.72 -11.13
C GLY A 86 -23.36 -12.38 -12.50
N LYS A 87 -22.38 -12.21 -13.39
CA LYS A 87 -22.31 -12.89 -14.69
C LYS A 87 -22.16 -14.40 -14.51
N VAL A 88 -21.22 -14.85 -13.67
CA VAL A 88 -21.05 -16.28 -13.33
C VAL A 88 -22.35 -16.91 -12.83
N ARG A 89 -23.10 -16.21 -11.98
CA ARG A 89 -24.38 -16.72 -11.45
C ARG A 89 -25.46 -16.83 -12.53
N LYS A 90 -25.48 -15.95 -13.52
CA LYS A 90 -26.52 -15.90 -14.58
C LYS A 90 -26.20 -16.80 -15.76
N GLU A 91 -24.93 -16.85 -16.16
CA GLU A 91 -24.46 -17.44 -17.42
C GLU A 91 -23.54 -18.64 -17.21
N GLY A 92 -23.15 -18.93 -15.96
CA GLY A 92 -22.26 -20.03 -15.58
C GLY A 92 -20.79 -19.63 -15.51
N LEU A 93 -19.96 -20.47 -14.89
CA LEU A 93 -18.52 -20.22 -14.69
C LEU A 93 -17.74 -20.03 -16.00
N MET A 94 -18.05 -20.79 -17.05
CA MET A 94 -17.38 -20.68 -18.35
C MET A 94 -17.60 -19.31 -19.03
N SER A 95 -18.61 -18.56 -18.63
CA SER A 95 -18.94 -17.26 -19.25
C SER A 95 -17.86 -16.19 -19.04
N ILE A 96 -16.99 -16.35 -18.05
CA ILE A 96 -15.91 -15.39 -17.71
C ILE A 96 -14.52 -15.84 -18.18
N GLU A 97 -14.39 -16.98 -18.86
CA GLU A 97 -13.10 -17.54 -19.28
C GLU A 97 -12.30 -16.56 -20.17
N ASN A 98 -12.94 -15.98 -21.19
CA ASN A 98 -12.28 -14.98 -22.04
C ASN A 98 -11.95 -13.69 -21.28
N ASP A 99 -12.79 -13.30 -20.30
CA ASP A 99 -12.56 -12.10 -19.50
C ASP A 99 -11.28 -12.26 -18.65
N ILE A 100 -11.05 -13.43 -18.07
CA ILE A 100 -9.90 -13.70 -17.19
C ILE A 100 -8.62 -14.08 -17.95
N GLU A 101 -8.73 -14.71 -19.12
CA GLU A 101 -7.58 -15.02 -19.97
C GLU A 101 -7.03 -13.75 -20.65
N ASN A 102 -7.91 -12.83 -21.04
CA ASN A 102 -7.53 -11.59 -21.71
C ASN A 102 -8.13 -10.36 -21.00
N PRO A 103 -7.70 -10.06 -19.75
CA PRO A 103 -8.30 -9.01 -18.92
C PRO A 103 -8.22 -7.62 -19.56
N ASP A 104 -7.18 -7.33 -20.33
CA ASP A 104 -7.00 -6.06 -21.04
C ASP A 104 -8.04 -5.82 -22.14
N SER A 105 -8.64 -6.90 -22.66
CA SER A 105 -9.68 -6.86 -23.69
C SER A 105 -11.09 -7.03 -23.11
N SER A 106 -11.20 -7.31 -21.82
CA SER A 106 -12.48 -7.58 -21.17
C SER A 106 -13.31 -6.30 -21.05
N PRO A 107 -14.57 -6.32 -21.53
CA PRO A 107 -15.50 -5.22 -21.31
C PRO A 107 -15.86 -4.99 -19.84
N ILE A 108 -15.71 -6.01 -18.98
CA ILE A 108 -15.97 -5.89 -17.54
C ILE A 108 -14.82 -5.17 -16.87
N PHE A 109 -13.59 -5.66 -17.04
CA PHE A 109 -12.41 -5.07 -16.39
C PHE A 109 -12.14 -3.64 -16.89
N SER A 110 -12.40 -3.35 -18.17
CA SER A 110 -12.25 -2.01 -18.75
C SER A 110 -13.07 -0.91 -18.05
N LYS A 111 -14.12 -1.26 -17.30
CA LYS A 111 -14.94 -0.31 -16.52
C LYS A 111 -14.29 0.13 -15.21
N TYR A 112 -13.23 -0.54 -14.77
CA TYR A 112 -12.62 -0.38 -13.45
C TYR A 112 -11.13 -0.01 -13.54
N PRO A 113 -10.80 1.17 -14.09
CA PRO A 113 -9.44 1.58 -14.41
C PRO A 113 -8.53 1.71 -13.17
N VAL A 114 -9.10 1.96 -11.98
CA VAL A 114 -8.30 2.07 -10.75
C VAL A 114 -7.75 0.70 -10.35
N ILE A 115 -8.52 -0.37 -10.61
CA ILE A 115 -8.07 -1.75 -10.34
C ILE A 115 -7.19 -2.27 -11.47
N THR A 116 -7.53 -2.02 -12.74
CA THR A 116 -6.71 -2.50 -13.87
C THR A 116 -5.32 -1.86 -13.92
N ALA A 117 -5.14 -0.69 -13.33
CA ALA A 117 -3.82 -0.06 -13.16
C ALA A 117 -2.90 -0.82 -12.18
N ASP A 118 -3.47 -1.63 -11.27
CA ASP A 118 -2.71 -2.46 -10.33
C ASP A 118 -2.57 -3.89 -10.86
N HIS A 119 -1.45 -4.15 -11.54
CA HIS A 119 -1.13 -5.45 -12.11
C HIS A 119 -1.11 -6.58 -11.07
N HIS A 120 -0.66 -6.32 -9.83
CA HIS A 120 -0.65 -7.37 -8.80
C HIS A 120 -2.07 -7.74 -8.37
N ALA A 121 -2.94 -6.74 -8.22
CA ALA A 121 -4.34 -7.00 -7.91
C ALA A 121 -5.06 -7.74 -9.05
N MET A 122 -4.81 -7.35 -10.29
CA MET A 122 -5.38 -8.01 -11.47
C MET A 122 -4.91 -9.45 -11.64
N GLU A 123 -3.60 -9.70 -11.51
CA GLU A 123 -3.03 -11.05 -11.56
C GLU A 123 -3.63 -11.93 -10.48
N PHE A 124 -3.68 -11.43 -9.22
CA PHE A 124 -4.30 -12.15 -8.12
C PHE A 124 -5.76 -12.50 -8.39
N ILE A 125 -6.58 -11.54 -8.82
CA ILE A 125 -8.01 -11.78 -9.06
C ILE A 125 -8.22 -12.74 -10.22
N THR A 126 -7.52 -12.54 -11.34
CA THR A 126 -7.66 -13.39 -12.53
C THR A 126 -7.17 -14.80 -12.28
N ASP A 127 -6.06 -15.01 -11.57
CA ASP A 127 -5.57 -16.34 -11.22
C ASP A 127 -6.56 -17.14 -10.38
N TYR A 128 -7.15 -16.51 -9.34
CA TYR A 128 -8.16 -17.19 -8.53
C TYR A 128 -9.42 -17.53 -9.35
N LEU A 129 -9.85 -16.63 -10.23
CA LEU A 129 -10.98 -16.92 -11.11
C LEU A 129 -10.63 -18.02 -12.13
N ARG A 130 -9.39 -18.09 -12.64
CA ARG A 130 -8.92 -19.19 -13.50
C ARG A 130 -8.98 -20.52 -12.78
N MET A 131 -8.55 -20.57 -11.52
CA MET A 131 -8.68 -21.77 -10.69
C MET A 131 -10.15 -22.20 -10.51
N MET A 132 -11.06 -21.24 -10.33
CA MET A 132 -12.50 -21.52 -10.23
C MET A 132 -13.10 -22.06 -11.54
N VAL A 133 -12.70 -21.50 -12.69
CA VAL A 133 -13.17 -21.95 -14.02
C VAL A 133 -12.57 -23.32 -14.39
N GLY A 134 -11.27 -23.53 -14.11
CA GLY A 134 -10.56 -24.78 -14.37
C GLY A 134 -11.00 -25.96 -13.50
N GLY A 135 -11.93 -25.76 -12.57
CA GLY A 135 -12.59 -26.83 -11.82
C GLY A 135 -11.73 -27.48 -10.74
N ASN A 136 -10.51 -27.00 -10.49
CA ASN A 136 -9.58 -27.63 -9.54
C ASN A 136 -9.76 -27.08 -8.11
N LEU A 137 -11.00 -27.15 -7.61
CA LEU A 137 -11.38 -26.70 -6.26
C LEU A 137 -11.02 -27.72 -5.16
N ASN A 138 -10.08 -28.63 -5.41
CA ASN A 138 -9.51 -29.47 -4.37
C ASN A 138 -8.34 -28.73 -3.71
N ALA A 139 -8.60 -28.05 -2.60
CA ALA A 139 -7.58 -27.41 -1.77
C ALA A 139 -6.56 -28.39 -1.13
N PHE A 140 -6.68 -29.70 -1.42
CA PHE A 140 -5.91 -30.79 -0.83
C PHE A 140 -5.46 -31.87 -1.83
N GLU A 141 -5.46 -31.59 -3.14
CA GLU A 141 -4.72 -32.39 -4.13
C GLU A 141 -3.53 -31.61 -4.68
#